data_AF-A0A7T0BXN3-F1
#
_entry.id   AF-A0A7T0BXN3-F1
#
_cell.length_a   1.000
_cell.length_b   1.000
_cell.length_c   1.000
_cell.angle_alpha   90.00
_cell.angle_beta   90.00
_cell.angle_gamma   90.00
#
_symmetry.space_group_name_H-M   'P 1'
#
loop_
_entity.id
_entity.type
_entity.pdbx_description
1 polymer ?
#
loop_
_entity_poly.entity_id
_entity_poly.type
_entity_poly.pdbx_seq_one_letter_code
_entity_poly.pdbx_strand_id
1 'polypeptide(L)'
;MLSCSDSRVVPQFVFDQDSGKLFVVRVAGNIATAYGIASLEYAVEYLSTPLIYVLGHTYCGAVDAAIKVVKNDAKFPGELPGLFTPMVRAVHITESKTGNLLTNAVQENVRLTIDHLMKSSEIIRTRAQSGKLQIVGGLYELSSGKISLVS
;
A
#
# COMPACT_ATOMS: atom_id res chain seq x y z
N MET A 1 -10.17 0.17 -0.31
CA MET A 1 -8.95 -0.09 0.49
C MET A 1 -7.97 -0.88 -0.35
N LEU A 2 -6.71 -0.43 -0.38
CA LEU A 2 -5.58 -1.14 -0.96
C LEU A 2 -4.72 -1.68 0.18
N SER A 3 -4.58 -2.99 0.30
CA SER A 3 -3.83 -3.63 1.39
C SER A 3 -2.91 -4.74 0.91
N CYS A 4 -2.05 -5.23 1.81
CA CYS A 4 -1.21 -6.37 1.53
C CYS A 4 -2.03 -7.67 1.39
N SER A 5 -1.56 -8.61 0.58
CA SER A 5 -2.10 -9.97 0.48
C SER A 5 -1.73 -10.87 1.68
N ASP A 6 -0.95 -10.37 2.64
CA ASP A 6 -0.60 -11.08 3.88
C ASP A 6 -1.85 -11.58 4.60
N SER A 7 -1.90 -12.88 4.93
CA SER A 7 -3.08 -13.53 5.52
C SER A 7 -3.42 -13.01 6.92
N ARG A 8 -2.48 -12.37 7.60
CA ARG A 8 -2.69 -11.74 8.92
C ARG A 8 -3.34 -10.37 8.81
N VAL A 9 -3.43 -9.82 7.61
CA VAL A 9 -4.04 -8.51 7.32
C VAL A 9 -5.34 -8.76 6.55
N VAL A 10 -6.41 -9.01 7.30
CA VAL A 10 -7.77 -9.13 6.77
C VAL A 10 -8.50 -7.81 7.02
N PRO A 11 -8.69 -6.96 6.00
CA PRO A 11 -9.28 -5.62 6.15
C PRO A 11 -10.55 -5.54 6.99
N GLN A 12 -11.47 -6.48 6.80
CA GLN A 12 -12.74 -6.53 7.51
C GLN A 12 -12.53 -6.69 9.02
N PHE A 13 -11.60 -7.55 9.44
CA PHE A 13 -11.28 -7.75 10.86
C PHE A 13 -10.42 -6.62 11.42
N VAL A 14 -9.50 -6.07 10.63
CA VAL A 14 -8.63 -4.96 11.05
C VAL A 14 -9.44 -3.70 11.38
N PHE A 15 -10.50 -3.43 10.62
CA PHE A 15 -11.34 -2.24 10.79
C PHE A 15 -12.70 -2.52 11.44
N ASP A 16 -12.94 -3.76 11.90
CA ASP A 16 -14.23 -4.19 12.47
C ASP A 16 -15.43 -3.80 11.59
N GLN A 17 -15.42 -4.30 10.34
CA GLN A 17 -16.41 -3.93 9.32
C GLN A 17 -17.19 -5.14 8.80
N ASP A 18 -18.48 -4.92 8.58
CA ASP A 18 -19.39 -5.90 7.98
C ASP A 18 -19.15 -6.11 6.47
N SER A 19 -19.74 -7.19 5.95
CA SER A 19 -19.81 -7.44 4.50
C SER A 19 -20.45 -6.27 3.77
N GLY A 20 -19.86 -5.88 2.63
CA GLY A 20 -20.35 -4.78 1.79
C GLY A 20 -19.93 -3.38 2.24
N LYS A 21 -19.22 -3.23 3.37
CA LYS A 21 -18.70 -1.93 3.83
C LYS A 21 -17.36 -1.54 3.22
N LEU A 22 -16.55 -2.52 2.84
CA LEU A 22 -15.22 -2.30 2.26
C LEU A 22 -15.14 -2.85 0.83
N PHE A 23 -14.78 -1.99 -0.11
CA PHE A 23 -14.25 -2.41 -1.41
C PHE A 23 -12.75 -2.67 -1.27
N VAL A 24 -12.30 -3.90 -1.49
CA VAL A 24 -10.95 -4.34 -1.11
C VAL A 24 -10.14 -4.79 -2.33
N VAL A 25 -8.96 -4.20 -2.49
CA VAL A 25 -7.92 -4.62 -3.44
C VAL A 25 -6.71 -5.07 -2.65
N ARG A 26 -6.17 -6.26 -2.94
CA ARG A 26 -5.03 -6.84 -2.20
C ARG A 26 -3.92 -7.26 -3.14
N VAL A 27 -2.71 -6.78 -2.88
CA VAL A 27 -1.49 -7.13 -3.62
C VAL A 27 -0.35 -7.30 -2.61
N ALA A 28 0.56 -8.23 -2.82
CA ALA A 28 1.74 -8.36 -1.94
C ALA A 28 2.52 -7.03 -1.92
N GLY A 29 2.79 -6.51 -0.72
CA GLY A 29 3.40 -5.19 -0.56
C GLY A 29 2.48 -4.01 -0.82
N ASN A 30 1.16 -4.20 -0.91
CA ASN A 30 0.14 -3.15 -1.01
C ASN A 30 0.41 -2.08 -2.09
N ILE A 31 1.04 -2.47 -3.20
CA ILE A 31 1.35 -1.58 -4.32
C ILE A 31 0.12 -1.35 -5.21
N ALA A 32 0.08 -0.21 -5.88
CA ALA A 32 -0.96 0.10 -6.86
C ALA A 32 -0.55 -0.43 -8.25
N THR A 33 -1.02 -1.62 -8.60
CA THR A 33 -0.84 -2.19 -9.96
C THR A 33 -1.85 -1.60 -10.95
N ALA A 34 -1.66 -1.80 -12.25
CA ALA A 34 -2.61 -1.33 -13.27
C ALA A 34 -4.06 -1.79 -13.01
N TYR A 35 -4.26 -3.08 -12.76
CA TYR A 35 -5.59 -3.62 -12.41
C TYR A 35 -6.06 -3.23 -11.01
N GLY A 36 -5.12 -3.01 -10.08
CA GLY A 36 -5.46 -2.47 -8.76
C GLY A 36 -5.99 -1.04 -8.84
N ILE A 37 -5.36 -0.20 -9.64
CA ILE A 37 -5.80 1.18 -9.93
C ILE A 37 -7.18 1.14 -10.59
N ALA A 38 -7.35 0.37 -11.67
CA ALA A 38 -8.64 0.27 -12.36
C ALA A 38 -9.78 -0.19 -11.43
N SER A 39 -9.48 -1.11 -10.49
CA SER A 39 -10.46 -1.55 -9.49
C SER A 39 -10.81 -0.45 -8.49
N LEU A 40 -9.83 0.37 -8.08
CA LEU A 40 -10.08 1.53 -7.21
C LEU A 40 -10.84 2.64 -7.96
N GLU A 41 -10.54 2.87 -9.23
CA GLU A 41 -11.30 3.80 -10.08
C GLU A 41 -12.77 3.38 -10.17
N TYR A 42 -13.05 2.09 -10.32
CA TYR A 42 -14.42 1.59 -10.31
C TYR A 42 -15.14 1.94 -8.99
N ALA A 43 -14.48 1.69 -7.86
CA ALA A 43 -15.03 2.01 -6.54
C ALA A 43 -15.30 3.51 -6.36
N VAL A 44 -14.41 4.37 -6.87
CA VAL A 44 -14.55 5.82 -6.80
C VAL A 44 -15.66 6.31 -7.73
N GLU A 45 -15.65 5.90 -9.00
CA GLU A 45 -16.51 6.46 -10.03
C GLU A 45 -17.93 5.91 -9.98
N TYR A 46 -18.07 4.58 -9.82
CA TYR A 46 -19.37 3.92 -9.90
C TYR A 46 -20.00 3.65 -8.54
N LEU A 47 -19.18 3.44 -7.50
CA LEU A 47 -19.68 3.23 -6.13
C LEU A 47 -19.64 4.50 -5.28
N SER A 48 -19.15 5.62 -5.83
CA SER A 48 -19.01 6.90 -5.12
C SER A 48 -18.23 6.76 -3.81
N THR A 49 -17.23 5.86 -3.76
CA THR A 49 -16.44 5.61 -2.56
C THR A 49 -15.68 6.88 -2.17
N PRO A 50 -15.90 7.43 -0.95
CA PRO A 50 -15.33 8.72 -0.56
C PRO A 50 -13.90 8.61 -0.01
N LEU A 51 -13.38 7.39 0.20
CA LEU A 51 -12.08 7.14 0.84
C LEU A 51 -11.33 5.98 0.20
N ILE A 52 -10.10 6.24 -0.24
CA ILE A 52 -9.10 5.20 -0.48
C ILE A 52 -8.16 5.15 0.72
N TYR A 53 -8.14 4.01 1.41
CA TYR A 53 -7.18 3.73 2.46
C TYR A 53 -6.08 2.80 1.91
N VAL A 54 -4.80 3.22 1.98
CA VAL A 54 -3.63 2.41 1.64
C VAL A 54 -2.99 1.92 2.93
N LEU A 55 -3.08 0.61 3.19
CA LEU A 55 -2.63 0.01 4.45
C LEU A 55 -1.38 -0.84 4.26
N GLY A 56 -0.26 -0.37 4.80
CA GLY A 56 0.92 -1.17 5.09
C GLY A 56 0.81 -1.88 6.45
N HIS A 57 1.73 -2.78 6.74
CA HIS A 57 1.76 -3.46 8.04
C HIS A 57 3.18 -3.78 8.51
N THR A 58 3.36 -3.90 9.83
CA THR A 58 4.61 -4.38 10.42
C THR A 58 4.94 -5.80 9.93
N TYR A 59 6.24 -6.13 9.83
CA TYR A 59 6.71 -7.44 9.39
C TYR A 59 6.23 -7.85 7.99
N CYS A 60 6.12 -6.89 7.06
CA CYS A 60 5.75 -7.16 5.68
C CYS A 60 6.83 -7.97 4.96
N GLY A 61 6.52 -9.22 4.61
CA GLY A 61 7.47 -10.13 3.96
C GLY A 61 7.90 -9.67 2.57
N ALA A 62 7.04 -8.96 1.83
CA ALA A 62 7.40 -8.42 0.52
C ALA A 62 8.42 -7.27 0.64
N VAL A 63 8.25 -6.36 1.60
CA VAL A 63 9.23 -5.29 1.83
C VAL A 63 10.54 -5.86 2.41
N ASP A 64 10.47 -6.84 3.31
CA ASP A 64 11.67 -7.53 3.82
C ASP A 64 12.47 -8.24 2.70
N ALA A 65 11.78 -8.89 1.77
CA ALA A 65 12.44 -9.48 0.60
C ALA A 65 13.07 -8.41 -0.31
N ALA A 66 12.45 -7.24 -0.47
CA ALA A 66 13.06 -6.11 -1.18
C ALA A 66 14.35 -5.63 -0.49
N ILE A 67 14.37 -5.54 0.85
CA ILE A 67 15.57 -5.18 1.63
C ILE A 67 16.70 -6.18 1.38
N LYS A 68 16.39 -7.49 1.42
CA LYS A 68 17.39 -8.54 1.17
C LYS A 68 17.96 -8.46 -0.23
N VAL A 69 17.13 -8.16 -1.23
CA VAL A 69 17.59 -7.99 -2.61
C VAL A 69 18.52 -6.78 -2.76
N VAL A 70 18.16 -5.63 -2.18
CA VAL A 70 19.02 -4.43 -2.19
C VAL A 70 20.36 -4.71 -1.52
N LYS A 71 20.37 -5.35 -0.34
CA LYS A 71 21.60 -5.61 0.42
C LYS A 71 22.54 -6.62 -0.25
N ASN A 72 22.00 -7.60 -0.95
CA ASN A 72 22.76 -8.69 -1.53
C ASN A 72 23.03 -8.52 -3.03
N ASP A 73 22.62 -7.37 -3.62
CA ASP A 73 22.66 -7.12 -5.07
C ASP A 73 22.05 -8.29 -5.88
N ALA A 74 20.96 -8.85 -5.36
CA ALA A 74 20.32 -10.03 -5.93
C ALA A 74 19.27 -9.66 -6.99
N LYS A 75 18.82 -10.65 -7.76
CA LYS A 75 17.69 -10.49 -8.69
C LYS A 75 16.52 -11.34 -8.27
N PHE A 76 15.31 -10.80 -8.38
CA PHE A 76 14.11 -11.59 -8.22
C PHE A 76 13.85 -12.48 -9.45
N PRO A 77 13.44 -13.75 -9.27
CA PRO A 77 13.09 -14.64 -10.37
C PRO A 77 11.68 -14.35 -10.91
N GLY A 78 11.42 -14.79 -12.16
CA GLY A 78 10.09 -14.75 -12.77
C GLY A 78 9.50 -13.34 -12.87
N GLU A 79 8.21 -13.21 -12.59
CA GLU A 79 7.44 -11.95 -12.68
C GLU A 79 7.62 -11.01 -11.46
N LEU A 80 8.37 -11.45 -10.44
CA LEU A 80 8.57 -10.67 -9.23
C LEU A 80 9.21 -9.29 -9.45
N PRO A 81 10.13 -9.05 -10.41
CA PRO A 81 10.71 -7.72 -10.61
C PRO A 81 9.67 -6.60 -10.78
N GLY A 82 8.57 -6.85 -11.51
CA GLY A 82 7.49 -5.88 -11.69
C GLY A 82 6.77 -5.54 -10.38
N LEU A 83 6.54 -6.56 -9.54
CA LEU A 83 5.93 -6.40 -8.21
C LEU A 83 6.85 -5.64 -7.24
N PHE A 84 8.15 -5.91 -7.29
CA PHE A 84 9.09 -5.44 -6.27
C PHE A 84 9.71 -4.07 -6.55
N THR A 85 9.64 -3.57 -7.79
CA THR A 85 10.23 -2.26 -8.17
C THR A 85 9.81 -1.11 -7.24
N PRO A 86 8.53 -0.92 -6.86
CA PRO A 86 8.14 0.14 -5.92
C PRO A 86 8.73 -0.05 -4.51
N MET A 87 8.80 -1.30 -4.04
CA MET A 87 9.33 -1.63 -2.72
C MET A 87 10.85 -1.43 -2.65
N VAL A 88 11.58 -1.82 -3.70
CA VAL A 88 13.03 -1.55 -3.82
C VAL A 88 13.30 -0.04 -3.77
N ARG A 89 12.49 0.77 -4.46
CA ARG A 89 12.59 2.23 -4.38
C ARG A 89 12.34 2.74 -2.96
N ALA A 90 11.33 2.22 -2.27
CA ALA A 90 11.03 2.58 -0.88
C ALA A 90 12.21 2.25 0.07
N VAL A 91 12.85 1.10 -0.14
CA VAL A 91 14.06 0.70 0.60
C VAL A 91 15.18 1.73 0.37
N HIS A 92 15.55 2.03 -0.87
CA HIS A 92 16.62 2.99 -1.17
C HIS A 92 16.41 4.37 -0.56
N ILE A 93 15.17 4.88 -0.57
CA ILE A 93 14.84 6.19 0.04
C ILE A 93 15.03 6.17 1.57
N THR A 94 14.96 5.00 2.19
CA THR A 94 14.95 4.85 3.65
C THR A 94 16.25 4.31 4.23
N GLU A 95 17.24 3.95 3.41
CA GLU A 95 18.53 3.39 3.88
C GLU A 95 19.29 4.31 4.85
N SER A 96 19.20 5.63 4.65
CA SER A 96 19.86 6.63 5.49
C SER A 96 19.01 7.07 6.70
N LYS A 97 17.76 6.61 6.82
CA LYS A 97 16.89 6.97 7.95
C LYS A 97 17.29 6.18 9.19
N THR A 98 17.26 6.84 10.35
CA THR A 98 17.48 6.17 11.64
C THR A 98 16.30 5.26 12.01
N GLY A 99 16.53 4.34 12.93
CA GLY A 99 15.50 3.41 13.42
C GLY A 99 15.41 2.10 12.62
N ASN A 100 14.23 1.49 12.63
CA ASN A 100 14.02 0.19 11.99
C ASN A 100 13.79 0.36 10.48
N LEU A 101 14.75 -0.11 9.66
CA LEU A 101 14.69 -0.01 8.20
C LEU A 101 13.41 -0.61 7.61
N LEU A 102 12.95 -1.77 8.09
CA LEU A 102 11.74 -2.40 7.57
C LEU A 102 10.50 -1.54 7.82
N THR A 103 10.32 -1.03 9.03
CA THR A 103 9.21 -0.12 9.35
C THR A 103 9.27 1.14 8.49
N ASN A 104 10.45 1.76 8.36
CA ASN A 104 10.64 2.94 7.54
C ASN A 104 10.29 2.67 6.07
N ALA A 105 10.77 1.56 5.51
CA ALA A 105 10.51 1.16 4.12
C ALA A 105 9.03 0.82 3.88
N VAL A 106 8.32 0.20 4.83
CA VAL A 106 6.88 -0.04 4.72
C VAL A 106 6.10 1.28 4.67
N GLN A 107 6.41 2.22 5.58
CA GLN A 107 5.75 3.53 5.60
C GLN A 107 6.05 4.31 4.32
N GLU A 108 7.28 4.26 3.82
CA GLU A 108 7.66 4.89 2.55
C GLU A 108 6.94 4.24 1.36
N ASN A 109 6.81 2.92 1.35
CA ASN A 109 6.06 2.21 0.32
C ASN A 109 4.58 2.61 0.30
N VAL A 110 3.96 2.86 1.46
CA VAL A 110 2.60 3.44 1.53
C VAL A 110 2.55 4.82 0.89
N ARG A 111 3.50 5.72 1.22
CA ARG A 111 3.57 7.08 0.64
C ARG A 111 3.77 7.05 -0.87
N LEU A 112 4.71 6.25 -1.36
CA LEU A 112 4.97 6.09 -2.79
C LEU A 112 3.76 5.48 -3.52
N THR A 113 3.01 4.59 -2.88
CA THR A 113 1.78 4.04 -3.45
C THR A 113 0.70 5.12 -3.59
N ILE A 114 0.51 5.97 -2.58
CA ILE A 114 -0.43 7.10 -2.65
C ILE A 114 -0.02 8.08 -3.76
N ASP A 115 1.25 8.43 -3.83
CA ASP A 115 1.81 9.27 -4.90
C ASP A 115 1.59 8.65 -6.29
N HIS A 116 1.77 7.33 -6.41
CA HIS A 116 1.53 6.61 -7.66
C HIS A 116 0.04 6.64 -8.06
N LEU A 117 -0.90 6.44 -7.13
CA LEU A 117 -2.34 6.56 -7.39
C LEU A 117 -2.69 7.93 -7.97
N MET A 118 -2.17 9.01 -7.36
CA MET A 118 -2.42 10.39 -7.80
C MET A 118 -1.81 10.70 -9.17
N LYS A 119 -0.66 10.13 -9.48
CA LYS A 119 0.03 10.33 -10.77
C LYS A 119 -0.62 9.52 -11.90
N SER A 120 -1.02 8.29 -11.62
CA SER A 120 -1.42 7.33 -12.64
C SER A 120 -2.91 7.33 -12.97
N SER A 121 -3.78 7.86 -12.09
CA SER A 121 -5.22 7.91 -12.34
C SER A 121 -5.73 9.35 -12.35
N GLU A 122 -6.27 9.77 -13.50
CA GLU A 122 -6.95 11.07 -13.61
C GLU A 122 -8.25 11.11 -12.78
N ILE A 123 -9.00 10.02 -12.74
CA ILE A 123 -10.24 9.91 -11.95
C ILE A 123 -9.93 10.13 -10.48
N ILE A 124 -8.97 9.38 -9.92
CA ILE A 124 -8.59 9.50 -8.51
C ILE A 124 -8.07 10.90 -8.22
N ARG A 125 -7.16 11.43 -9.05
CA ARG A 125 -6.59 12.76 -8.87
C ARG A 125 -7.65 13.86 -8.87
N THR A 126 -8.54 13.87 -9.85
CA THR A 126 -9.58 14.91 -9.99
C THR A 126 -10.60 14.83 -8.84
N ARG A 127 -10.97 13.62 -8.43
CA ARG A 127 -11.89 13.41 -7.28
C ARG A 127 -11.24 13.86 -5.97
N ALA A 128 -9.95 13.61 -5.79
CA ALA A 128 -9.21 14.07 -4.61
C ALA A 128 -9.07 15.59 -4.57
N GLN A 129 -8.67 16.21 -5.68
CA GLN A 129 -8.51 17.68 -5.79
C GLN A 129 -9.83 18.44 -5.61
N SER A 130 -10.96 17.84 -6.01
CA SER A 130 -12.28 18.43 -5.78
C SER A 130 -12.84 18.18 -4.38
N GLY A 131 -12.11 17.50 -3.50
CA GLY A 131 -12.54 17.17 -2.13
C GLY A 131 -13.59 16.08 -2.03
N LYS A 132 -13.92 15.39 -3.14
CA LYS A 132 -14.90 14.30 -3.18
C LYS A 132 -14.31 12.94 -2.80
N LEU A 133 -12.99 12.84 -2.76
CA LEU A 133 -12.25 11.64 -2.38
C LEU A 133 -11.12 12.02 -1.42
N GLN A 134 -11.00 11.28 -0.32
CA GLN A 134 -9.82 11.33 0.53
C GLN A 134 -8.93 10.12 0.24
N ILE A 135 -7.62 10.29 0.35
CA ILE A 135 -6.65 9.21 0.28
C ILE A 135 -5.82 9.25 1.55
N VAL A 136 -5.81 8.15 2.30
CA VAL A 136 -5.15 8.07 3.62
C VAL A 136 -4.18 6.90 3.62
N GLY A 137 -3.00 7.12 4.19
CA GLY A 137 -2.00 6.07 4.41
C GLY A 137 -1.98 5.62 5.86
N GLY A 138 -1.90 4.31 6.09
CA GLY A 138 -1.78 3.76 7.44
C GLY A 138 -0.78 2.62 7.56
N LEU A 139 -0.35 2.39 8.79
CA LEU A 139 0.47 1.25 9.20
C LEU A 139 -0.26 0.44 10.27
N TYR A 140 -0.55 -0.82 9.96
CA TYR A 140 -1.13 -1.78 10.89
C TYR A 140 -0.04 -2.54 11.66
N GLU A 141 -0.08 -2.46 12.99
CA GLU A 141 0.80 -3.19 13.89
C GLU A 141 0.22 -4.57 14.21
N LEU A 142 0.82 -5.62 13.66
CA LEU A 142 0.33 -6.99 13.80
C LEU A 142 0.32 -7.48 15.26
N SER A 143 1.23 -6.98 16.10
CA SER A 143 1.37 -7.40 17.49
C SER A 143 0.28 -6.83 18.40
N SER A 144 -0.20 -5.62 18.12
CA SER A 144 -1.13 -4.90 19.00
C SER A 144 -2.50 -4.64 18.38
N GLY A 145 -2.66 -4.87 17.07
CA GLY A 145 -3.87 -4.53 16.33
C GLY A 145 -4.06 -3.02 16.11
N LYS A 146 -3.07 -2.19 16.44
CA LYS A 146 -3.18 -0.73 16.32
C LYS A 146 -2.90 -0.27 14.88
N ILE A 147 -3.57 0.80 14.47
CA ILE A 147 -3.30 1.47 13.20
C ILE A 147 -2.78 2.88 13.51
N SER A 148 -1.66 3.24 12.90
CA SER A 148 -1.11 4.60 12.91
C SER A 148 -1.24 5.24 11.52
N LEU A 149 -1.49 6.55 11.48
CA LEU A 149 -1.51 7.31 10.24
C LEU A 149 -0.08 7.56 9.73
N VAL A 150 0.09 7.46 8.43
CA VAL A 150 1.38 7.63 7.72
C VAL A 150 1.37 8.86 6.82
N SER A 151 0.22 9.15 6.20
CA SER A 151 -0.05 10.29 5.32
C SER A 151 -1.53 10.64 5.32
#